data_AF-A0A2M9N6R2-F1
#
_entry.id   AF-A0A2M9N6R2-F1
#
_cell.length_a   1.000
_cell.length_b   1.000
_cell.length_c   1.000
_cell.angle_alpha   90.00
_cell.angle_beta   90.00
_cell.angle_gamma   90.00
#
_symmetry.space_group_name_H-M   'P 1'
#
loop_
_entity.id
_entity.type
_entity.pdbx_description
1 polymer ?
#
loop_
_entity_poly.entity_id
_entity_poly.type
_entity_poly.pdbx_seq_one_letter_code
_entity_poly.pdbx_strand_id
1 'polypeptide(L)' 'MSKKETAKAFNKQQLTQSKQFSNREKDVLSAILEEGKTYTVQEAKEQLTTFLKKEVI' A
#
# COMPACT_ATOMS: atom_id res chain seq x y z
N MET A 1 24.61 4.90 -14.34
CA MET A 1 23.32 5.50 -13.93
C MET A 1 22.76 4.69 -12.77
N SER A 2 22.73 5.30 -11.58
CA SER A 2 22.54 4.63 -10.29
C SER A 2 21.09 4.18 -10.08
N LYS A 3 20.81 2.90 -10.32
CA LYS A 3 19.55 2.26 -9.90
C LYS A 3 19.68 1.93 -8.41
N LYS A 4 19.55 2.94 -7.54
CA LYS A 4 19.46 2.75 -6.10
C LYS A 4 18.07 2.20 -5.80
N GLU A 5 17.98 0.88 -5.66
CA GLU A 5 16.89 0.12 -5.04
C GLU A 5 16.80 0.45 -3.54
N THR A 6 16.67 1.74 -3.25
CA THR A 6 16.24 2.22 -1.94
C THR A 6 14.79 1.80 -1.81
N ALA A 7 14.44 1.11 -0.72
CA ALA A 7 13.08 0.79 -0.36
C ALA A 7 12.23 2.06 -0.45
N LYS A 8 11.59 2.28 -1.60
CA LYS A 8 10.83 3.50 -1.87
C LYS A 8 9.61 3.42 -0.99
N ALA A 9 9.59 4.24 0.04
CA ALA A 9 8.40 4.48 0.82
C ALA A 9 7.48 5.34 -0.08
N PHE A 10 6.30 4.83 -0.35
CA PHE A 10 5.29 5.46 -1.19
C PHE A 10 4.18 5.99 -0.30
N ASN A 11 3.68 7.19 -0.62
CA ASN A 11 2.49 7.70 0.04
C ASN A 11 1.26 6.89 -0.37
N LYS A 12 0.20 6.96 0.45
CA LYS A 12 -1.14 6.42 0.13
C LYS A 12 -1.55 6.71 -1.32
N GLN A 13 -1.41 7.97 -1.78
CA GLN A 13 -1.76 8.35 -3.15
C GLN A 13 -0.91 7.64 -4.24
N GLN A 14 0.39 7.44 -4.00
CA GLN A 14 1.27 6.74 -4.94
C GLN A 14 0.92 5.25 -5.04
N LEU A 15 0.58 4.63 -3.90
CA LEU A 15 0.12 3.25 -3.84
C LEU A 15 -1.25 3.09 -4.51
N THR A 16 -2.17 4.01 -4.27
CA THR A 16 -3.54 3.95 -4.82
C THR A 16 -3.60 4.34 -6.29
N GLN A 17 -2.66 5.13 -6.80
CA GLN A 17 -2.51 5.40 -8.23
C GLN A 17 -1.70 4.32 -8.96
N SER A 18 -0.97 3.47 -8.25
CA SER A 18 -0.20 2.38 -8.86
C SER A 18 -1.09 1.31 -9.47
N LYS A 19 -0.63 0.69 -10.57
CA LYS A 19 -1.29 -0.48 -11.19
C LYS A 19 -1.05 -1.79 -10.43
N GLN A 20 -0.29 -1.75 -9.32
CA GLN A 20 0.01 -2.91 -8.49
C GLN A 20 -1.17 -3.43 -7.68
N PHE A 21 -2.19 -2.60 -7.46
CA PHE A 21 -3.35 -2.90 -6.64
C PHE A 21 -4.63 -2.77 -7.47
N SER A 22 -5.64 -3.59 -7.18
CA SER A 22 -6.97 -3.52 -7.79
C SER A 22 -7.78 -2.36 -7.20
N ASN A 23 -8.88 -1.97 -7.84
CA ASN A 23 -9.73 -0.87 -7.34
C ASN A 23 -10.20 -1.10 -5.88
N ARG A 24 -10.61 -2.33 -5.52
CA ARG A 24 -10.94 -2.68 -4.13
C ARG A 24 -9.75 -2.51 -3.19
N GLU A 25 -8.59 -3.01 -3.58
CA GLU A 25 -7.37 -2.93 -2.78
C GLU A 25 -6.93 -1.48 -2.56
N LYS A 26 -7.09 -0.62 -3.57
CA LYS A 26 -6.81 0.82 -3.49
C LYS A 26 -7.76 1.54 -2.53
N ASP A 27 -9.03 1.15 -2.54
CA ASP A 27 -10.03 1.71 -1.62
C ASP A 27 -9.68 1.35 -0.17
N VAL A 28 -9.39 0.07 0.07
CA VAL A 28 -8.94 -0.43 1.39
C VAL A 28 -7.61 0.21 1.81
N LEU A 29 -6.62 0.28 0.91
CA LEU A 29 -5.35 0.99 1.18
C LEU A 29 -5.56 2.45 1.53
N SER A 30 -6.51 3.14 0.89
CA SER A 30 -6.83 4.54 1.22
C SER A 30 -7.48 4.70 2.59
N ALA A 31 -8.16 3.66 3.08
CA ALA A 31 -8.84 3.62 4.37
C ALA A 31 -7.93 3.15 5.51
N ILE A 32 -6.99 2.23 5.26
CA ILE A 32 -6.08 1.69 6.29
C ILE A 32 -4.76 2.46 6.41
N LEU A 33 -4.30 3.12 5.33
CA LEU A 33 -3.07 3.89 5.35
C LEU A 33 -3.35 5.34 5.77
N GLU A 34 -2.56 5.86 6.70
CA GLU A 34 -2.70 7.23 7.17
C GLU A 34 -2.12 8.25 6.17
N GLU A 35 -2.76 9.42 6.09
CA GLU A 35 -2.26 10.55 5.32
C GLU A 35 -1.04 11.18 6.01
N GLY A 36 -0.02 11.51 5.21
CA GLY A 36 1.26 12.02 5.71
C GLY A 36 2.26 10.94 6.13
N LYS A 37 1.87 9.66 6.12
CA LYS A 37 2.79 8.52 6.28
C LYS A 37 3.13 7.90 4.93
N THR A 38 4.38 7.46 4.82
CA THR A 38 4.88 6.72 3.67
C THR A 38 5.02 5.25 4.03
N TYR A 39 4.56 4.38 3.15
CA TYR A 39 4.58 2.94 3.31
C TYR A 39 5.28 2.30 2.13
N THR A 40 6.08 1.27 2.38
CA THR A 40 6.60 0.47 1.27
C THR A 40 5.48 -0.35 0.62
N VAL A 41 5.69 -0.75 -0.63
CA VAL A 41 4.76 -1.66 -1.34
C VAL A 41 4.51 -2.95 -0.52
N GLN A 42 5.53 -3.41 0.19
CA GLN A 42 5.46 -4.62 1.01
C GLN A 42 4.61 -4.40 2.27
N GLU A 43 4.84 -3.31 3.00
CA GLU A 43 4.00 -2.93 4.15
C GLU A 43 2.54 -2.71 3.75
N ALA A 44 2.30 -2.02 2.63
CA ALA A 44 0.97 -1.81 2.09
C ALA A 44 0.27 -3.15 1.82
N LYS A 45 0.97 -4.11 1.20
CA LYS A 45 0.45 -5.47 0.96
C LYS A 45 0.19 -6.23 2.27
N GLU A 46 1.06 -6.14 3.26
CA GLU A 46 0.86 -6.81 4.55
C GLU A 46 -0.35 -6.23 5.31
N GLN A 47 -0.47 -4.90 5.37
CA GLN A 47 -1.61 -4.20 5.97
C GLN A 47 -2.92 -4.59 5.26
N LEU A 48 -2.91 -4.57 3.93
CA LEU A 48 -4.04 -4.97 3.10
C LEU A 48 -4.43 -6.43 3.33
N THR A 49 -3.45 -7.34 3.33
CA THR A 49 -3.70 -8.78 3.54
C THR A 49 -4.21 -9.04 4.95
N THR A 50 -3.68 -8.34 5.96
CA THR A 50 -4.13 -8.42 7.34
C THR A 50 -5.58 -7.92 7.48
N PHE A 51 -5.92 -6.83 6.80
CA PHE A 51 -7.28 -6.30 6.77
C PHE A 51 -8.25 -7.30 6.10
N LEU A 52 -7.91 -7.79 4.91
CA LEU A 52 -8.70 -8.78 4.18
C LEU A 52 -8.87 -10.10 4.97
N LYS A 53 -7.82 -10.57 5.67
CA LYS A 53 -7.92 -11.75 6.54
C LYS A 53 -8.79 -11.50 7.77
N LYS A 54 -8.77 -10.30 8.34
CA LYS A 54 -9.59 -9.96 9.51
C LYS A 54 -11.09 -9.98 9.22
N GLU A 55 -11.48 -9.83 7.97
CA GLU A 55 -12.88 -9.94 7.53
C GLU A 55 -13.35 -11.41 7.43
N VAL A 56 -12.45 -12.40 7.59
CA VAL A 56 -12.71 -13.85 7.45
C VAL A 56 -12.79 -14.56 8.81
N ILE A 57 -13.46 -13.97 9.80
CA ILE A 57 -13.81 -14.64 11.07
C ILE A 57 -15.25 -14.36 11.48
#